data_AF-A0A2G6G1U5-F1
#
_entry.id   AF-A0A2G6G1U5-F1
#
_cell.length_a   1.000
_cell.length_b   1.000
_cell.length_c   1.000
_cell.angle_alpha   90.00
_cell.angle_beta   90.00
_cell.angle_gamma   90.00
#
_symmetry.space_group_name_H-M   'P 1'
#
loop_
_entity.id
_entity.type
_entity.pdbx_description
1 polymer ?
#
loop_
_entity_poly.entity_id
_entity_poly.type
_entity_poly.pdbx_seq_one_letter_code
_entity_poly.pdbx_strand_id
1 'polypeptide(L)'
;DKKFGIVGIDIDLDMEGNPDEASKEAVKEVLKNAGGDMTVIFPEDTLLEKVVLQTDAIPYSIFVDKNGNIVGKDYMGSNTKEEWKAIIEEAIENEK
;
A
#
# COMPACT_ATOMS: atom_id res chain seq x y z
N ASP A 1 8.92 1.00 20.07
CA ASP A 1 9.22 1.29 18.66
C ASP A 1 8.28 0.55 17.73
N LYS A 2 7.74 1.25 16.72
CA LYS A 2 7.03 0.60 15.61
C LYS A 2 8.09 -0.10 14.75
N LYS A 3 7.95 -1.41 14.56
CA LYS A 3 8.89 -2.24 13.76
C LYS A 3 8.65 -2.17 12.25
N PHE A 4 7.59 -1.50 11.81
CA PHE A 4 7.20 -1.36 10.42
C PHE A 4 6.32 -0.12 10.24
N GLY A 5 6.17 0.33 8.99
CA GLY A 5 5.24 1.39 8.57
C GLY A 5 4.25 0.86 7.54
N ILE A 6 3.15 1.58 7.34
CA ILE A 6 2.17 1.30 6.29
C ILE A 6 2.01 2.56 5.45
N VAL A 7 2.11 2.40 4.13
CA VAL A 7 1.81 3.44 3.14
C VAL A 7 0.72 2.91 2.22
N GLY A 8 -0.39 3.63 2.11
CA GLY A 8 -1.42 3.37 1.11
C GLY A 8 -1.04 4.01 -0.22
N ILE A 9 -1.34 3.34 -1.32
CA ILE A 9 -1.18 3.88 -2.68
C ILE A 9 -2.57 3.94 -3.29
N ASP A 10 -3.03 5.14 -3.60
CA ASP A 10 -4.27 5.33 -4.36
C ASP A 10 -3.95 5.42 -5.84
N ILE A 11 -4.56 4.55 -6.64
CA ILE A 11 -4.31 4.41 -8.08
C ILE A 11 -5.45 5.00 -8.92
N ASP A 12 -6.46 5.60 -8.28
CA ASP A 12 -7.52 6.31 -8.97
C ASP A 12 -6.96 7.64 -9.49
N LEU A 13 -6.59 7.63 -10.77
CA LEU A 13 -5.94 8.73 -11.47
C LEU A 13 -6.72 9.05 -12.74
N ASP A 14 -6.65 10.31 -13.16
CA ASP A 14 -7.21 10.74 -14.44
C ASP A 14 -6.43 10.15 -15.64
N MET A 15 -6.90 10.44 -16.86
CA MET A 15 -6.28 9.96 -18.09
C MET A 15 -4.86 10.49 -18.32
N GLU A 16 -4.45 11.54 -17.61
CA GLU A 16 -3.12 12.13 -17.65
C GLU A 16 -2.22 11.61 -16.52
N GLY A 17 -2.70 10.67 -15.70
CA GLY A 17 -1.98 10.08 -14.58
C GLY A 17 -1.95 10.97 -13.33
N ASN A 18 -2.84 11.97 -13.23
CA ASN A 18 -2.88 12.88 -12.09
C ASN A 18 -4.07 12.56 -11.16
N PRO A 19 -3.92 12.82 -9.84
CA PRO A 19 -5.06 12.70 -8.93
C PRO A 19 -6.07 13.82 -9.18
N ASP A 20 -7.32 13.43 -9.42
CA ASP A 20 -8.43 14.36 -9.54
C ASP A 20 -8.97 14.78 -8.16
N GLU A 21 -9.94 15.69 -8.13
CA GLU A 21 -10.52 16.17 -6.86
C GLU A 21 -11.35 15.10 -6.14
N ALA A 22 -11.96 14.16 -6.86
CA ALA A 22 -12.74 13.08 -6.26
C ALA A 22 -11.82 12.10 -5.53
N SER A 23 -10.70 11.69 -6.15
CA SER A 23 -9.72 10.80 -5.54
C SER A 23 -9.08 11.47 -4.30
N LYS A 24 -8.75 12.76 -4.37
CA LYS A 24 -8.24 13.51 -3.21
C LYS A 24 -9.23 13.56 -2.05
N GLU A 25 -10.52 13.75 -2.32
CA GLU A 25 -11.55 13.72 -1.27
C GLU A 25 -11.75 12.31 -0.70
N ALA A 26 -11.71 11.27 -1.52
CA ALA A 26 -11.76 9.89 -1.07
C ALA A 26 -10.60 9.55 -0.12
N VAL A 27 -9.37 9.98 -0.45
CA VAL A 27 -8.20 9.82 0.44
C VAL A 27 -8.43 10.54 1.78
N LYS A 28 -8.95 11.76 1.77
CA LYS A 28 -9.26 12.51 3.02
C LYS A 28 -10.27 11.75 3.89
N GLU A 29 -11.29 11.15 3.29
CA GLU A 29 -12.27 10.35 4.01
C GLU A 29 -11.65 9.07 4.62
N VAL A 30 -10.82 8.36 3.84
CA VAL A 30 -10.09 7.17 4.30
C VAL A 30 -9.21 7.53 5.50
N LEU A 31 -8.43 8.62 5.41
CA LEU A 31 -7.55 9.07 6.50
C LEU A 31 -8.34 9.46 7.76
N LYS A 32 -9.50 10.11 7.60
CA LYS A 32 -10.39 10.44 8.71
C LYS A 32 -10.92 9.18 9.41
N ASN A 33 -11.28 8.15 8.64
CA ASN A 33 -11.86 6.91 9.16
C ASN A 33 -10.79 5.97 9.76
N ALA A 34 -9.57 5.99 9.23
CA ALA A 34 -8.47 5.13 9.69
C ALA A 34 -7.98 5.45 11.11
N GLY A 35 -8.33 6.62 11.66
CA GLY A 35 -8.11 6.97 13.07
C GLY A 35 -6.64 7.04 13.50
N GLY A 36 -5.68 7.09 12.57
CA GLY A 36 -4.25 7.12 12.85
C GLY A 36 -3.41 7.72 11.71
N ASP A 37 -2.09 7.81 11.94
CA ASP A 37 -1.09 8.40 11.02
C ASP A 37 -0.78 7.49 9.83
N MET A 38 -1.78 7.15 9.02
CA MET A 38 -1.54 6.46 7.75
C MET A 38 -1.11 7.48 6.70
N THR A 39 -0.02 7.21 5.99
CA THR A 39 0.35 8.00 4.81
C THR A 39 -0.29 7.36 3.59
N VAL A 40 -0.98 8.16 2.79
CA VAL A 40 -1.48 7.75 1.46
C VAL A 40 -0.78 8.61 0.41
N ILE A 41 -0.27 7.98 -0.63
CA ILE A 41 0.39 8.64 -1.76
C ILE A 41 -0.33 8.28 -3.07
N PHE A 42 -0.19 9.15 -4.05
CA PHE A 42 -0.50 8.82 -5.45
C PHE A 42 0.78 8.35 -6.14
N PRO A 43 0.74 7.29 -6.94
CA PRO A 43 1.92 6.74 -7.57
C PRO A 43 2.36 7.62 -8.75
N GLU A 44 3.67 7.72 -8.94
CA GLU A 44 4.25 8.18 -10.20
C GLU A 44 4.34 7.01 -11.19
N ASP A 45 4.56 7.29 -12.48
CA ASP A 45 4.64 6.30 -13.56
C ASP A 45 5.53 5.10 -13.23
N THR A 46 6.69 5.33 -12.61
CA THR A 46 7.62 4.26 -12.25
C THR A 46 7.03 3.29 -11.23
N LEU A 47 6.24 3.77 -10.27
CA LEU A 47 5.59 2.93 -9.26
C LEU A 47 4.39 2.20 -9.86
N LEU A 48 3.65 2.86 -10.76
CA LEU A 48 2.58 2.23 -11.54
C LEU A 48 3.13 1.04 -12.34
N GLU A 49 4.15 1.25 -13.16
CA GLU A 49 4.71 0.22 -14.03
C GLU A 49 5.31 -0.97 -13.27
N LYS A 50 6.07 -0.69 -12.19
CA LYS A 50 6.82 -1.72 -11.47
C LYS A 50 6.00 -2.51 -10.47
N VAL A 51 4.90 -1.94 -9.96
CA VAL A 51 4.13 -2.54 -8.87
C VAL A 51 2.67 -2.69 -9.27
N VAL A 52 1.99 -1.60 -9.64
CA VAL A 52 0.53 -1.61 -9.85
C VAL A 52 0.13 -2.40 -11.08
N LEU A 53 0.81 -2.22 -12.21
CA LEU A 53 0.52 -2.91 -13.47
C LEU A 53 0.95 -4.39 -13.47
N GLN A 54 1.54 -4.89 -12.38
CA GLN A 54 1.90 -6.31 -12.25
C GLN A 54 0.76 -7.17 -11.71
N THR A 55 -0.39 -6.58 -11.36
CA THR A 55 -1.54 -7.26 -10.76
C THR A 55 -2.85 -6.80 -11.41
N ASP A 56 -3.79 -7.73 -11.57
CA ASP A 56 -5.18 -7.44 -11.96
C ASP A 56 -6.12 -7.37 -10.75
N ALA A 57 -5.58 -7.52 -9.53
CA ALA A 57 -6.35 -7.56 -8.28
C ALA A 57 -6.14 -6.31 -7.44
N ILE A 58 -7.24 -5.75 -6.92
CA ILE A 58 -7.26 -4.65 -5.95
C ILE A 58 -8.17 -5.07 -4.78
N PRO A 59 -7.73 -4.99 -3.51
CA PRO A 59 -6.43 -4.46 -3.06
C PRO A 59 -5.26 -5.40 -3.34
N TYR A 60 -4.06 -4.82 -3.43
CA TYR A 60 -2.78 -5.52 -3.60
C TYR A 60 -1.77 -4.94 -2.61
N SER A 61 -0.94 -5.80 -2.02
CA SER A 61 0.04 -5.39 -1.00
C SER A 61 1.36 -6.12 -1.16
N ILE A 62 2.43 -5.37 -0.93
CA ILE A 62 3.83 -5.83 -0.97
C ILE A 62 4.55 -5.39 0.31
N PHE A 63 5.61 -6.11 0.67
CA PHE A 63 6.52 -5.70 1.73
C PHE A 63 7.80 -5.14 1.12
N VAL A 64 8.36 -4.11 1.77
CA VAL A 64 9.55 -3.41 1.32
C VAL A 64 10.53 -3.30 2.48
N ASP A 65 11.80 -3.64 2.25
CA ASP A 65 12.87 -3.51 3.26
C ASP A 65 13.32 -2.05 3.43
N LYS A 66 14.18 -1.80 4.41
CA LYS A 66 14.74 -0.45 4.67
C LYS A 66 15.52 0.19 3.50
N ASN A 67 15.91 -0.59 2.49
CA ASN A 67 16.64 -0.13 1.31
C ASN A 67 15.72 0.15 0.12
N GLY A 68 14.41 -0.13 0.26
CA GLY A 68 13.45 0.02 -0.83
C GLY A 68 13.31 -1.22 -1.72
N ASN A 69 13.83 -2.38 -1.31
CA ASN A 69 13.66 -3.63 -2.07
C ASN A 69 12.34 -4.30 -1.70
N ILE A 70 11.60 -4.77 -2.70
CA ILE A 70 10.44 -5.63 -2.47
C ILE A 70 10.93 -6.97 -1.91
N VAL A 71 10.35 -7.39 -0.80
CA VAL A 71 10.69 -8.62 -0.09
C VAL A 71 9.46 -9.48 0.16
N GLY A 72 9.68 -10.79 0.26
CA GLY A 72 8.60 -11.75 0.47
C GLY A 72 7.79 -12.00 -0.80
N LYS A 73 6.52 -12.36 -0.60
CA LYS A 73 5.56 -12.60 -1.68
C LYS A 73 4.55 -11.46 -1.75
N ASP A 74 3.84 -11.40 -2.86
CA ASP A 74 2.75 -10.48 -3.06
C ASP A 74 1.46 -11.00 -2.39
N TYR A 75 0.62 -10.06 -1.94
CA TYR A 75 -0.67 -10.36 -1.32
C TYR A 75 -1.78 -9.72 -2.14
N MET A 76 -2.60 -10.56 -2.77
CA MET A 76 -3.75 -10.15 -3.59
C MET A 76 -5.04 -10.31 -2.78
N GLY A 77 -5.91 -9.31 -2.85
CA GLY A 77 -7.19 -9.29 -2.15
C GLY A 77 -7.09 -8.87 -0.69
N SER A 78 -8.25 -8.85 -0.03
CA SER A 78 -8.37 -8.44 1.37
C SER A 78 -8.00 -9.58 2.32
N ASN A 79 -7.37 -9.24 3.44
CA ASN A 79 -7.19 -10.14 4.58
C ASN A 79 -7.89 -9.55 5.81
N THR A 80 -8.26 -10.42 6.75
CA THR A 80 -8.70 -10.04 8.09
C THR A 80 -7.57 -9.40 8.89
N LYS A 81 -7.92 -8.75 9.99
CA LYS A 81 -6.93 -8.13 10.89
C LYS A 81 -5.96 -9.16 11.47
N GLU A 82 -6.49 -10.33 11.83
CA GLU A 82 -5.73 -11.44 12.41
C GLU A 82 -4.74 -12.02 11.40
N GLU A 83 -5.17 -12.21 10.15
CA GLU A 83 -4.31 -12.63 9.04
C GLU A 83 -3.22 -11.62 8.77
N TRP A 84 -3.55 -10.33 8.68
CA TRP A 84 -2.54 -9.27 8.49
C TRP A 84 -1.51 -9.24 9.61
N LYS A 85 -1.96 -9.43 10.86
CA LYS A 85 -1.03 -9.49 11.99
C LYS A 85 -0.03 -10.63 11.83
N ALA A 86 -0.48 -11.83 11.51
CA ALA A 86 0.40 -12.99 11.32
C ALA A 86 1.37 -12.78 10.15
N ILE A 87 0.87 -12.25 9.03
CA ILE A 87 1.67 -11.95 7.83
C ILE A 87 2.79 -10.95 8.15
N ILE A 88 2.47 -9.86 8.86
CA ILE A 88 3.44 -8.82 9.22
C ILE A 88 4.48 -9.36 10.20
N GLU A 89 4.07 -10.15 11.19
CA GLU A 89 4.99 -10.77 12.15
C GLU A 89 5.99 -11.70 11.45
N GLU A 90 5.52 -12.54 10.52
CA GLU A 90 6.38 -13.39 9.69
C GLU A 90 7.35 -12.58 8.83
N ALA A 91 6.87 -11.51 8.16
CA ALA A 91 7.70 -10.65 7.33
C ALA A 91 8.85 -10.00 8.12
N ILE A 92 8.57 -9.53 9.34
CA ILE A 92 9.57 -8.91 10.23
C ILE A 92 10.59 -9.93 10.74
N GLU A 93 10.18 -11.17 11.01
CA GLU A 93 11.10 -12.22 11.44
C GLU A 93 12.08 -12.62 10.34
N ASN A 94 11.63 -12.64 9.09
CA ASN A 94 12.43 -12.97 7.91
C ASN A 94 13.41 -11.85 7.48
N GLU A 95 13.23 -10.61 7.95
CA GLU A 95 14.14 -9.48 7.68
C GLU A 95 15.34 -9.40 8.66
N LYS A 96 15.37 -10.24 9.71
CA LYS A 96 16.48 -10.30 10.69
C LYS A 96 17.69 -11.04 10.15
#